data_AF-A0A7S3TZQ4-F1
#
_entry.id   AF-A0A7S3TZQ4-F1
#
_cell.length_a   1.000
_cell.length_b   1.000
_cell.length_c   1.000
_cell.angle_alpha   90.00
_cell.angle_beta   90.00
_cell.angle_gamma   90.00
#
_symmetry.space_group_name_H-M   'P 1'
#
loop_
_entity.id
_entity.type
_entity.pdbx_description
1 polymer ?
#
loop_
_entity_poly.entity_id
_entity_poly.type
_entity_poly.pdbx_seq_one_letter_code
_entity_poly.pdbx_strand_id
1 'polypeptide(L)'
;EGGGVVSLLEEVEVESAAWRPAGGEGGGSFDVSFDDGSSERFDYVWLATGGEMDLSLVPLFAQLLAQVPIQTHGGLPALQQDLSWAAHCPLHVMGPEPAERGADAATRARLSVSRGPTVGAFAQLELGADALNLAGCRAGSVRIARSLRPFLRTPHLSKAGRTASATATADAPSR
;
A
#
# COMPACT_ATOMS: atom_id res chain seq x y z
N GLU A 1 -10.65 24.65 -29.81
CA GLU A 1 -10.59 24.03 -28.47
C GLU A 1 -11.39 22.74 -28.54
N GLY A 2 -10.75 21.58 -28.46
CA GLY A 2 -11.43 20.28 -28.39
C GLY A 2 -11.41 19.81 -26.94
N GLY A 3 -12.44 20.15 -26.17
CA GLY A 3 -12.58 19.64 -24.81
C GLY A 3 -12.91 18.16 -24.84
N GLY A 4 -12.25 17.36 -24.00
CA GLY A 4 -12.64 15.97 -23.77
C GLY A 4 -14.04 15.91 -23.13
N VAL A 5 -14.81 14.88 -23.49
CA VAL A 5 -16.11 14.61 -22.86
C VAL A 5 -15.87 13.71 -21.65
N VAL A 6 -16.42 14.08 -20.50
CA VAL A 6 -16.44 13.25 -19.29
C VAL A 6 -17.88 12.91 -18.99
N SER A 7 -18.17 11.62 -18.90
CA SER A 7 -19.45 11.08 -18.48
C SER A 7 -19.28 10.41 -17.11
N LEU A 8 -20.22 10.64 -16.19
CA LEU A 8 -20.24 10.02 -14.88
C LEU A 8 -21.45 9.09 -14.80
N LEU A 9 -21.20 7.84 -14.41
CA LEU A 9 -22.22 6.88 -14.03
C LEU A 9 -22.11 6.69 -12.52
N GLU A 10 -23.18 7.01 -11.80
CA GLU A 10 -23.27 6.91 -10.34
C GLU A 10 -24.23 5.77 -9.98
N GLU A 11 -24.06 5.17 -8.79
CA GLU A 11 -24.90 4.06 -8.32
C GLU A 11 -24.91 2.86 -9.29
N VAL A 12 -23.77 2.60 -9.95
CA VAL A 12 -23.55 1.50 -10.88
C VAL A 12 -22.29 0.74 -10.50
N GLU A 13 -22.36 -0.59 -10.50
CA GLU A 13 -21.23 -1.48 -10.28
C GLU A 13 -20.79 -2.17 -11.58
N VAL A 14 -19.48 -2.29 -11.80
CA VAL A 14 -18.94 -3.10 -12.91
C VAL A 14 -18.93 -4.57 -12.48
N GLU A 15 -19.77 -5.40 -13.11
CA GLU A 15 -19.83 -6.83 -12.82
C GLU A 15 -18.72 -7.62 -13.51
N SER A 16 -18.40 -7.27 -14.76
CA SER A 16 -17.38 -7.97 -15.53
C SER A 16 -16.76 -7.11 -16.62
N ALA A 17 -15.51 -7.42 -16.98
CA ALA A 17 -14.82 -6.83 -18.11
C ALA A 17 -14.06 -7.92 -18.87
N ALA A 18 -14.47 -8.18 -20.12
CA ALA A 18 -13.88 -9.21 -20.95
C ALA A 18 -13.15 -8.59 -22.14
N TRP A 19 -11.87 -8.92 -22.30
CA TRP A 19 -11.11 -8.50 -23.47
C TRP A 19 -11.61 -9.20 -24.73
N ARG A 20 -11.90 -8.42 -25.76
CA ARG A 20 -12.23 -8.90 -27.11
C ARG A 20 -11.14 -8.49 -28.09
N PRO A 21 -10.37 -9.43 -28.65
CA PRO A 21 -9.38 -9.11 -29.66
C PRO A 21 -10.05 -8.63 -30.95
N ALA A 22 -9.47 -7.62 -31.59
CA ALA A 22 -9.83 -7.29 -32.96
C ALA A 22 -9.35 -8.42 -33.89
N GLY A 23 -10.11 -8.77 -34.92
CA GLY A 23 -9.81 -9.90 -35.82
C GLY A 23 -8.54 -9.77 -36.69
N GLY A 24 -7.64 -8.82 -36.41
CA GLY A 24 -6.40 -8.56 -37.14
C GLY A 24 -5.19 -8.38 -36.21
N GLU A 25 -4.01 -8.13 -36.78
CA GLU A 25 -2.77 -7.92 -36.01
C GLU A 25 -2.81 -6.61 -35.22
N GLY A 26 -3.18 -6.72 -33.94
CA GLY A 26 -3.11 -5.64 -32.95
C GLY A 26 -4.42 -4.92 -32.73
N GLY A 27 -4.82 -4.81 -31.46
CA GLY A 27 -6.01 -4.08 -31.04
C GLY A 27 -7.11 -4.97 -30.47
N GLY A 28 -8.17 -4.32 -29.98
CA GLY A 28 -9.28 -4.95 -29.29
C GLY A 28 -9.87 -3.97 -28.28
N SER A 29 -10.91 -4.43 -27.60
CA SER A 29 -11.65 -3.62 -26.66
C SER A 29 -12.16 -4.49 -25.52
N PHE A 30 -12.41 -3.89 -24.37
CA PHE A 30 -13.16 -4.51 -23.30
C PHE A 30 -14.65 -4.37 -23.57
N ASP A 31 -15.37 -5.48 -23.56
CA ASP A 31 -16.80 -5.43 -23.30
C ASP A 31 -16.99 -5.47 -21.77
N VAL A 32 -17.64 -4.44 -21.23
CA VAL A 32 -17.86 -4.25 -19.80
C VAL A 32 -19.35 -4.34 -19.53
N SER A 33 -19.74 -5.16 -18.55
CA SER A 33 -21.12 -5.29 -18.09
C SER A 33 -21.30 -4.64 -16.72
N PHE A 34 -22.48 -4.06 -16.51
CA PHE A 34 -22.85 -3.38 -15.28
C PHE A 34 -24.05 -4.09 -14.61
N ASP A 35 -24.21 -3.84 -13.31
CA ASP A 35 -25.26 -4.46 -12.47
C ASP A 35 -26.69 -3.98 -12.80
N ASP A 36 -26.82 -2.86 -13.51
CA ASP A 36 -28.09 -2.37 -14.06
C ASP A 36 -28.52 -3.11 -15.36
N GLY A 37 -27.72 -4.08 -15.81
CA GLY A 37 -27.93 -4.85 -17.03
C GLY A 37 -27.45 -4.17 -18.31
N SER A 38 -26.88 -2.96 -18.22
CA SER A 38 -26.26 -2.28 -19.36
C SER A 38 -24.88 -2.86 -19.68
N SER A 39 -24.38 -2.57 -20.88
CA SER A 39 -23.02 -2.93 -21.27
C SER A 39 -22.44 -1.93 -22.25
N GLU A 40 -21.15 -1.65 -22.11
CA GLU A 40 -20.42 -0.72 -22.96
C GLU A 40 -19.05 -1.25 -23.36
N ARG A 41 -18.46 -0.62 -24.37
CA ARG A 41 -17.16 -1.00 -24.93
C ARG A 41 -16.12 0.07 -24.66
N PHE A 42 -14.98 -0.36 -24.11
CA PHE A 42 -13.87 0.54 -23.78
C PHE A 42 -12.56 0.03 -24.38
N ASP A 43 -11.75 0.94 -24.95
CA ASP A 43 -10.40 0.60 -25.40
C ASP A 43 -9.44 0.37 -24.21
N TYR A 44 -9.69 1.10 -23.12
CA TYR A 44 -8.92 1.06 -21.88
C TYR A 44 -9.83 1.05 -20.67
N VAL A 45 -9.47 0.25 -19.66
CA VAL A 45 -10.14 0.22 -18.36
C VAL A 45 -9.11 0.52 -17.27
N TRP A 46 -9.40 1.50 -16.43
CA TRP A 46 -8.57 1.87 -15.29
C TRP A 46 -9.26 1.48 -14.00
N LEU A 47 -8.70 0.50 -13.27
CA LEU A 47 -9.23 0.13 -11.96
C LEU A 47 -8.67 1.09 -10.91
N ALA A 48 -9.53 2.00 -10.46
CA ALA A 48 -9.29 2.93 -9.36
C ALA A 48 -10.15 2.60 -8.12
N THR A 49 -10.63 1.36 -8.01
CA THR A 49 -11.53 0.87 -6.95
C THR A 49 -10.82 0.58 -5.61
N GLY A 50 -9.50 0.78 -5.55
CA GLY A 50 -8.68 0.38 -4.41
C GLY A 50 -8.18 -1.06 -4.54
N GLY A 51 -7.87 -1.70 -3.42
CA GLY A 51 -7.39 -3.08 -3.37
C GLY A 51 -7.83 -3.77 -2.08
N GLU A 52 -7.71 -5.10 -2.06
CA GLU A 52 -8.01 -5.89 -0.87
C GLU A 52 -7.02 -5.57 0.25
N MET A 53 -7.55 -5.31 1.45
CA MET A 53 -6.76 -4.94 2.62
C MET A 53 -6.76 -6.08 3.62
N ASP A 54 -6.03 -7.14 3.28
CA ASP A 54 -5.77 -8.27 4.17
C ASP A 54 -4.27 -8.39 4.45
N LEU A 55 -3.91 -8.38 5.73
CA LEU A 55 -2.55 -8.59 6.21
C LEU A 55 -1.95 -9.93 5.76
N SER A 56 -2.78 -10.95 5.56
CA SER A 56 -2.33 -12.27 5.13
C SER A 56 -1.75 -12.27 3.71
N LEU A 57 -2.20 -11.33 2.87
CA LEU A 57 -1.74 -11.15 1.49
C LEU A 57 -0.41 -10.40 1.41
N VAL A 58 0.02 -9.80 2.52
CA VAL A 58 1.30 -9.09 2.62
C VAL A 58 2.31 -9.98 3.32
N PRO A 59 3.34 -10.52 2.63
CA PRO A 59 4.24 -11.50 3.22
C PRO A 59 4.91 -11.06 4.53
N LEU A 60 5.28 -9.78 4.63
CA LEU A 60 5.85 -9.20 5.86
C LEU A 60 4.86 -9.29 7.03
N PHE A 61 3.59 -8.96 6.81
CA PHE A 61 2.58 -9.00 7.86
C PHE A 61 2.13 -10.42 8.17
N ALA A 62 2.07 -11.32 7.19
CA ALA A 62 1.84 -12.74 7.42
C ALA A 62 2.91 -13.35 8.36
N GLN A 63 4.19 -13.01 8.13
CA GLN A 63 5.29 -13.44 9.01
C GLN A 63 5.22 -12.81 10.40
N LEU A 64 4.84 -11.53 10.48
CA LEU A 64 4.69 -10.84 11.75
C LEU A 64 3.51 -11.40 12.57
N LEU A 65 2.37 -11.66 11.94
CA LEU A 65 1.20 -12.30 12.56
C LEU A 65 1.55 -13.67 13.15
N ALA A 66 2.41 -14.44 12.48
CA ALA A 66 2.86 -15.74 12.99
C ALA A 66 3.75 -15.62 14.25
N GLN A 67 4.51 -14.53 14.39
CA GLN A 67 5.45 -14.33 15.51
C GLN A 67 4.85 -13.55 16.67
N VAL A 68 4.04 -12.55 16.36
CA VAL A 68 3.37 -11.66 17.32
C VAL A 68 1.89 -11.60 16.95
N PRO A 69 1.10 -12.62 17.33
CA PRO A 69 -0.31 -12.69 16.96
C PRO A 69 -1.10 -11.52 17.54
N ILE A 70 -2.00 -10.99 16.72
CA ILE A 70 -2.98 -9.99 17.12
C ILE A 70 -4.33 -10.34 16.52
N GLN A 71 -5.40 -9.79 17.10
CA GLN A 71 -6.74 -9.97 16.56
C GLN A 71 -6.87 -9.27 15.21
N THR A 72 -7.59 -9.89 14.27
CA THR A 72 -7.91 -9.32 12.97
C THR A 72 -9.41 -9.33 12.69
N HIS A 73 -9.88 -8.35 11.91
CA HIS A 73 -11.27 -8.25 11.46
C HIS A 73 -11.30 -7.99 9.96
N GLY A 74 -11.77 -8.98 9.19
CA GLY A 74 -11.80 -8.87 7.72
C GLY A 74 -10.43 -8.61 7.09
N GLY A 75 -9.37 -9.25 7.62
CA GLY A 75 -7.99 -9.06 7.16
C GLY A 75 -7.26 -7.85 7.76
N LEU A 76 -7.96 -6.94 8.45
CA LEU A 76 -7.35 -5.76 9.09
C LEU A 76 -6.89 -6.04 10.53
N PRO A 77 -5.77 -5.46 11.00
CA PRO A 77 -5.32 -5.61 12.37
C PRO A 77 -6.13 -4.78 13.36
N ALA A 78 -6.48 -5.36 14.50
CA ALA A 78 -6.91 -4.64 15.69
C ALA A 78 -5.67 -4.06 16.39
N LEU A 79 -5.17 -2.93 15.87
CA LEU A 79 -4.05 -2.20 16.45
C LEU A 79 -4.43 -1.59 17.80
N GLN A 80 -3.40 -1.20 18.56
CA GLN A 80 -3.61 -0.40 19.75
C GLN A 80 -4.03 1.03 19.38
N GLN A 81 -4.55 1.78 20.36
CA GLN A 81 -5.01 3.16 20.16
C GLN A 81 -3.93 4.10 19.60
N ASP A 82 -2.65 3.82 19.89
CA ASP A 82 -1.50 4.56 19.41
C ASP A 82 -0.95 4.07 18.05
N LEU A 83 -1.66 3.13 17.43
CA LEU A 83 -1.32 2.42 16.18
C LEU A 83 -0.14 1.45 16.30
N SER A 84 0.27 1.08 17.52
CA SER A 84 1.24 0.00 17.72
C SER A 84 0.61 -1.36 17.45
N TRP A 85 1.42 -2.28 16.92
CA TRP A 85 1.02 -3.66 16.65
C TRP A 85 0.59 -4.38 17.92
N ALA A 86 1.42 -4.30 18.98
CA ALA A 86 1.12 -4.83 20.30
C ALA A 86 1.88 -4.03 21.36
N ALA A 87 1.44 -4.08 22.62
CA ALA A 87 2.01 -3.27 23.71
C ALA A 87 3.53 -3.45 23.92
N HIS A 88 4.09 -4.61 23.55
CA HIS A 88 5.51 -4.95 23.67
C HIS A 88 6.23 -4.98 22.32
N CYS A 89 5.57 -4.58 21.23
CA CYS A 89 6.12 -4.55 19.89
C CYS A 89 6.38 -3.09 19.49
N PRO A 90 7.64 -2.66 19.28
CA PRO A 90 7.97 -1.29 18.90
C PRO A 90 7.72 -1.03 17.40
N LEU A 91 6.60 -1.56 16.89
CA LEU A 91 6.17 -1.40 15.51
C LEU A 91 4.84 -0.66 15.49
N HIS A 92 4.85 0.52 14.89
CA HIS A 92 3.62 1.24 14.55
C HIS A 92 3.27 0.97 13.09
N VAL A 93 2.02 0.62 12.83
CA VAL A 93 1.55 0.32 11.47
C VAL A 93 0.70 1.47 10.96
N MET A 94 1.26 2.15 9.97
CA MET A 94 0.58 3.14 9.14
C MET A 94 1.20 3.04 7.74
N GLY A 95 0.41 2.74 6.72
CA GLY A 95 0.92 2.76 5.36
C GLY A 95 0.15 1.90 4.37
N PRO A 96 0.50 2.05 3.08
CA PRO A 96 -0.09 1.29 1.99
C PRO A 96 0.39 -0.17 1.99
N GLU A 97 -0.34 -0.99 1.24
CA GLU A 97 0.03 -2.35 0.86
C GLU A 97 1.40 -2.36 0.14
N PRO A 98 2.33 -3.27 0.47
CA PRO A 98 3.44 -3.60 -0.41
C PRO A 98 2.92 -4.41 -1.59
N ALA A 99 2.97 -3.81 -2.77
CA ALA A 99 2.49 -4.39 -4.02
C ALA A 99 3.04 -5.81 -4.28
N GLU A 100 2.19 -6.82 -4.18
CA GLU A 100 2.48 -8.19 -4.65
C GLU A 100 1.90 -8.44 -6.07
N ARG A 101 2.58 -9.31 -6.82
CA ARG A 101 2.55 -9.38 -8.29
C ARG A 101 1.76 -10.62 -8.77
N GLY A 102 0.62 -10.44 -9.46
CA GLY A 102 -0.20 -11.58 -9.89
C GLY A 102 -1.10 -11.42 -11.13
N ALA A 103 -0.63 -10.77 -12.20
CA ALA A 103 -1.36 -10.78 -13.48
C ALA A 103 -0.44 -11.17 -14.65
N ASP A 104 -0.99 -11.84 -15.67
CA ASP A 104 -0.30 -12.16 -16.93
C ASP A 104 0.19 -10.87 -17.64
N ALA A 105 1.32 -10.96 -18.34
CA ALA A 105 1.98 -9.85 -19.01
C ALA A 105 1.09 -9.16 -20.07
N ALA A 106 0.24 -9.90 -20.79
CA ALA A 106 -0.64 -9.34 -21.81
C ALA A 106 -1.78 -8.52 -21.19
N THR A 107 -2.37 -9.03 -20.11
CA THR A 107 -3.41 -8.34 -19.32
C THR A 107 -2.84 -7.08 -18.62
N ARG A 108 -1.61 -7.16 -18.10
CA ARG A 108 -0.92 -6.03 -17.42
C ARG A 108 -0.58 -4.85 -18.31
N ALA A 109 -0.41 -5.06 -19.61
CA ALA A 109 0.01 -3.99 -20.52
C ALA A 109 -1.12 -2.97 -20.82
N ARG A 110 -2.38 -3.33 -20.55
CA ARG A 110 -3.56 -2.54 -20.93
C ARG A 110 -4.48 -2.20 -19.76
N LEU A 111 -4.40 -2.95 -18.65
CA LEU A 111 -4.91 -2.52 -17.35
C LEU A 111 -3.84 -1.73 -16.61
N SER A 112 -4.01 -0.41 -16.57
CA SER A 112 -3.22 0.43 -15.69
C SER A 112 -3.94 0.54 -14.36
N VAL A 113 -3.39 -0.08 -13.33
CA VAL A 113 -3.88 0.07 -11.96
C VAL A 113 -3.04 1.15 -11.31
N SER A 114 -3.61 2.36 -11.15
CA SER A 114 -3.05 3.36 -10.23
C SER A 114 -3.24 2.85 -8.82
N ARG A 115 -2.27 2.10 -8.29
CA ARG A 115 -2.14 1.88 -6.85
C ARG A 115 -1.67 3.20 -6.24
N GLY A 116 -2.62 4.09 -5.93
CA GLY A 116 -2.35 5.29 -5.15
C GLY A 116 -1.82 4.90 -3.76
N PRO A 117 -0.96 5.69 -3.12
CA PRO A 117 -0.51 5.42 -1.76
C PRO A 117 -1.69 5.62 -0.81
N THR A 118 -2.42 4.56 -0.50
CA THR A 118 -3.43 4.57 0.56
C THR A 118 -2.72 4.59 1.91
N VAL A 119 -2.35 5.78 2.36
CA VAL A 119 -1.60 5.96 3.60
C VAL A 119 -2.53 5.75 4.79
N GLY A 120 -2.54 4.53 5.33
CA GLY A 120 -3.26 4.22 6.57
C GLY A 120 -4.29 3.10 6.48
N ALA A 121 -4.38 2.37 5.37
CA ALA A 121 -5.26 1.23 5.17
C ALA A 121 -5.32 0.27 6.37
N PHE A 122 -4.17 -0.22 6.84
CA PHE A 122 -4.12 -1.15 7.97
C PHE A 122 -4.46 -0.52 9.34
N ALA A 123 -4.60 0.81 9.42
CA ALA A 123 -5.04 1.50 10.63
C ALA A 123 -6.53 1.85 10.61
N GLN A 124 -7.30 1.35 9.63
CA GLN A 124 -8.70 1.73 9.43
C GLN A 124 -9.61 1.45 10.63
N LEU A 125 -9.38 0.36 11.38
CA LEU A 125 -10.16 0.08 12.59
C LEU A 125 -9.97 1.16 13.67
N GLU A 126 -8.80 1.79 13.75
CA GLU A 126 -8.44 2.78 14.78
C GLU A 126 -8.59 4.24 14.32
N LEU A 127 -8.50 4.48 13.03
CA LEU A 127 -8.60 5.81 12.40
C LEU A 127 -9.97 6.06 11.74
N GLY A 128 -10.78 5.01 11.55
CA GLY A 128 -12.07 5.09 10.86
C GLY A 128 -11.91 5.27 9.35
N ALA A 129 -12.97 5.71 8.67
CA ALA A 129 -13.01 5.88 7.22
C ALA A 129 -11.95 6.87 6.69
N ASP A 130 -11.54 7.84 7.50
CA ASP A 130 -10.49 8.81 7.14
C ASP A 130 -9.11 8.18 6.96
N ALA A 131 -8.90 6.94 7.43
CA ALA A 131 -7.63 6.23 7.31
C ALA A 131 -7.11 6.09 5.87
N LEU A 132 -7.99 6.24 4.87
CA LEU A 132 -7.67 6.14 3.46
C LEU A 132 -7.34 7.50 2.82
N ASN A 133 -7.37 8.59 3.59
CA ASN A 133 -7.15 9.96 3.10
C ASN A 133 -6.10 10.73 3.92
N LEU A 134 -5.74 11.92 3.44
CA LEU A 134 -4.73 12.78 4.07
C LEU A 134 -5.07 13.20 5.51
N ALA A 135 -6.34 13.29 5.86
CA ALA A 135 -6.76 13.59 7.23
C ALA A 135 -6.44 12.42 8.17
N GLY A 136 -6.69 11.18 7.75
CA GLY A 136 -6.26 9.98 8.47
C GLY A 136 -4.74 9.88 8.58
N CYS A 137 -4.00 10.20 7.52
CA CYS A 137 -2.54 10.26 7.56
C CYS A 137 -2.05 11.22 8.64
N ARG A 138 -2.62 12.42 8.70
CA ARG A 138 -2.28 13.43 9.70
C ARG A 138 -2.62 12.94 11.11
N ALA A 139 -3.83 12.42 11.29
CA ALA A 139 -4.31 11.95 12.59
C ALA A 139 -3.42 10.83 13.13
N GLY A 140 -3.13 9.80 12.32
CA GLY A 140 -2.28 8.70 12.73
C GLY A 140 -0.82 9.11 12.95
N SER A 141 -0.26 10.00 12.11
CA SER A 141 1.09 10.54 12.32
C SER A 141 1.21 11.25 13.68
N VAL A 142 0.18 12.00 14.09
CA VAL A 142 0.16 12.66 15.40
C VAL A 142 0.10 11.64 16.55
N ARG A 143 -0.65 10.55 16.41
CA ARG A 143 -0.72 9.48 17.42
C ARG A 143 0.64 8.78 17.59
N ILE A 144 1.25 8.39 16.48
CA ILE A 144 2.57 7.75 16.46
C ILE A 144 3.61 8.71 17.06
N ALA A 145 3.64 9.97 16.64
CA ALA A 145 4.59 10.96 17.17
C ALA A 145 4.44 11.17 18.68
N ARG A 146 3.21 11.13 19.22
CA ARG A 146 2.97 11.20 20.66
C ARG A 146 3.49 9.97 21.40
N SER A 147 3.27 8.77 20.84
CA SER A 147 3.76 7.50 21.40
C SER A 147 5.29 7.43 21.40
N LEU A 148 5.95 7.94 20.36
CA LEU A 148 7.41 7.96 20.25
C LEU A 148 8.09 9.03 21.12
N ARG A 149 7.36 10.07 21.55
CA ARG A 149 7.92 11.23 22.24
C ARG A 149 8.75 10.89 23.49
N PRO A 150 8.39 9.93 24.35
CA PRO A 150 9.22 9.54 25.49
C PRO A 150 10.57 8.97 25.07
N PHE A 151 10.61 8.14 24.01
CA PHE A 151 11.83 7.49 23.51
C PHE A 151 12.78 8.48 22.84
N LEU A 152 12.25 9.47 22.14
CA LEU A 152 13.05 10.52 21.47
C LEU A 152 13.66 11.53 22.45
N ARG A 153 13.15 11.61 23.68
CA ARG A 153 13.66 12.50 24.74
C ARG A 153 14.81 11.87 25.53
N THR A 154 15.03 10.58 25.38
CA THR A 154 16.15 9.87 26.02
C THR A 154 17.40 10.04 25.15
N PRO A 155 18.49 10.65 25.67
CA PRO A 155 19.70 10.87 24.88
C PRO A 155 20.51 9.58 24.70
N HIS A 156 20.07 8.68 23.80
CA HIS A 156 20.78 7.42 23.49
C HIS A 156 21.40 7.33 22.09
N LEU A 157 21.38 8.39 21.28
CA LEU A 157 21.96 8.39 19.92
C LEU A 157 23.22 9.27 19.74
N SER A 158 24.00 9.57 20.79
CA SER A 158 25.15 10.49 20.63
C SER A 158 26.56 9.88 20.55
N LYS A 159 26.81 8.60 20.87
CA LYS A 159 28.20 8.06 20.83
C LYS A 159 28.29 6.54 20.57
N ALA A 160 28.15 6.12 19.32
CA ALA A 160 28.77 4.88 18.84
C ALA A 160 29.08 5.07 17.35
N GLY A 161 30.36 5.35 17.00
CA GLY A 161 30.75 5.53 15.61
C GLY A 161 31.81 6.61 15.33
N ARG A 162 32.47 7.16 16.35
CA ARG A 162 33.69 7.96 16.15
C ARG A 162 34.78 7.52 17.13
N THR A 163 35.28 6.30 16.95
CA THR A 163 36.66 5.98 17.31
C THR A 163 37.45 5.91 16.02
N ALA A 164 38.45 6.78 15.96
CA ALA A 164 39.28 7.07 14.81
C ALA A 164 40.01 5.82 14.30
N SER A 165 40.00 5.63 12.98
CA SER A 165 41.12 4.99 12.29
C SER A 165 41.89 6.11 11.57
N ALA A 166 42.87 6.66 12.28
CA ALA A 166 43.89 7.50 11.70
C ALA A 166 45.24 6.81 11.93
N THR A 167 45.93 6.57 10.82
CA THR A 167 47.38 6.35 10.66
C THR A 167 48.02 5.09 11.25
N ALA A 168 48.46 4.19 10.36
CA ALA A 168 49.87 3.78 10.29
C ALA A 168 50.20 3.25 8.88
N THR A 169 50.95 4.05 8.14
CA THR A 169 51.68 3.73 6.90
C THR A 169 52.89 2.85 7.15
N ALA A 170 53.17 1.98 6.17
CA ALA A 170 54.46 1.37 5.79
C ALA A 170 55.16 0.43 6.79
N ASP A 171 55.37 -0.83 6.41
CA ASP A 171 56.68 -1.25 5.92
C ASP A 171 56.60 -2.61 5.19
N ALA A 172 57.35 -2.75 4.10
CA ALA A 172 57.56 -4.01 3.39
C ALA A 172 59.03 -4.38 3.51
N PRO A 173 59.38 -5.67 3.60
CA PRO A 173 60.69 -6.10 3.14
C PRO A 173 60.58 -7.14 2.03
N SER A 174 61.28 -6.81 0.96
CA SER A 174 61.81 -7.71 -0.05
C SER A 174 62.72 -8.79 0.57
N ARG A 175 62.45 -10.06 0.29
CA ARG A 175 63.39 -11.02 -0.34
C ARG A 175 62.71 -12.36 -0.60
#